data_AF-A0A4R3TBL0-F1
#
_entry.id   AF-A0A4R3TBL0-F1
#
_cell.length_a   1.000
_cell.length_b   1.000
_cell.length_c   1.000
_cell.angle_alpha   90.00
_cell.angle_beta   90.00
_cell.angle_gamma   90.00
#
_symmetry.space_group_name_H-M   'P 1'
#
loop_
_entity.id
_entity.type
_entity.pdbx_description
1 polymer ?
#
loop_
_entity_poly.entity_id
_entity_poly.type
_entity_poly.pdbx_seq_one_letter_code
_entity_poly.pdbx_strand_id
1 'polypeptide(L)'
;MKPIVWIAFIVVLIISVVGTQWYKRSTFNKLLKCLQNQDFDKFFTILDSLACKYFFAPFNREHMRLNAFFMMGDSTKIREQFDLILNMRINKKQRLDVCMKAFYFYVDEEDKVKAKEILDRMQGVTDETLYEQCNLIYEILLLKKTDYIDVMEEHVKACEPGFDRGMFHYLLALQYSYLDQKKKEMEHLRIAKTDMKDTPYETKINKMIKGK
;
A
#
# COMPACT_ATOMS: atom_id res chain seq x y z
N MET A 1 -28.30 3.25 -46.48
CA MET A 1 -27.35 2.16 -46.13
C MET A 1 -28.14 0.87 -45.89
N LYS A 2 -27.74 -0.25 -46.49
CA LYS A 2 -28.47 -1.54 -46.36
C LYS A 2 -28.33 -2.10 -44.93
N PRO A 3 -29.37 -2.74 -44.35
CA PRO A 3 -29.35 -3.28 -42.99
C PRO A 3 -28.20 -4.28 -42.74
N ILE A 4 -27.76 -4.99 -43.79
CA ILE A 4 -26.62 -5.92 -43.75
C ILE A 4 -25.31 -5.22 -43.38
N VAL A 5 -25.10 -3.97 -43.85
CA VAL A 5 -23.88 -3.20 -43.54
C VAL A 5 -23.85 -2.81 -42.06
N TRP A 6 -25.01 -2.48 -41.49
CA TRP A 6 -25.14 -2.18 -40.06
C TRP A 6 -24.91 -3.41 -39.18
N ILE A 7 -25.43 -4.58 -39.58
CA ILE A 7 -25.20 -5.84 -38.87
C ILE A 7 -23.72 -6.19 -38.89
N ALA A 8 -23.05 -6.10 -40.06
CA ALA A 8 -21.62 -6.37 -40.18
C ALA A 8 -20.78 -5.43 -39.29
N PHE A 9 -21.13 -4.14 -39.26
CA PHE A 9 -20.47 -3.15 -38.40
C PHE A 9 -20.62 -3.47 -36.90
N ILE A 10 -21.82 -3.84 -36.46
CA ILE A 10 -22.08 -4.24 -35.06
C ILE A 10 -21.27 -5.49 -34.69
N VAL A 11 -21.22 -6.50 -35.57
CA VAL A 11 -20.43 -7.72 -35.33
C VAL A 11 -18.94 -7.41 -35.17
N VAL A 12 -18.39 -6.53 -36.02
CA VAL A 12 -16.98 -6.09 -35.92
C VAL A 12 -16.73 -5.34 -34.61
N LEU A 13 -17.64 -4.47 -34.18
CA LEU A 13 -17.54 -3.79 -32.89
C LEU A 13 -17.54 -4.76 -31.71
N ILE A 14 -18.44 -5.75 -31.71
CA ILE A 14 -18.50 -6.77 -30.66
C ILE A 14 -17.19 -7.58 -30.62
N ILE A 15 -16.70 -8.04 -31.77
CA ILE A 15 -15.45 -8.79 -31.86
C ILE A 15 -14.27 -7.94 -31.35
N SER A 16 -14.24 -6.65 -31.69
CA SER A 16 -13.22 -5.72 -31.20
C SER A 16 -13.25 -5.62 -29.67
N VAL A 17 -14.42 -5.36 -29.09
CA VAL A 17 -14.59 -5.25 -27.63
C VAL A 17 -14.19 -6.55 -26.93
N VAL A 18 -14.71 -7.70 -27.38
CA VAL A 18 -14.40 -9.01 -26.78
C VAL A 18 -12.91 -9.34 -26.92
N GLY A 19 -12.32 -9.10 -28.10
CA GLY A 19 -10.90 -9.30 -28.35
C GLY A 19 -10.02 -8.46 -27.43
N THR A 20 -10.36 -7.18 -27.21
CA THR A 20 -9.61 -6.32 -26.29
C THR A 20 -9.68 -6.81 -24.84
N GLN A 21 -10.86 -7.24 -24.37
CA GLN A 21 -11.04 -7.76 -23.01
C GLN A 21 -10.26 -9.06 -22.79
N TRP A 22 -10.33 -9.97 -23.76
CA TRP A 22 -9.57 -11.21 -23.72
C TRP A 22 -8.06 -10.95 -23.71
N TYR A 23 -7.57 -10.03 -24.54
CA TYR A 23 -6.16 -9.65 -24.57
C TYR A 23 -5.70 -9.06 -23.23
N LYS A 24 -6.46 -8.12 -22.66
CA LYS A 24 -6.13 -7.52 -21.35
C LYS A 24 -6.06 -8.59 -20.27
N ARG A 25 -7.04 -9.49 -20.21
CA ARG A 25 -7.08 -10.59 -19.24
C ARG A 25 -5.91 -11.55 -19.41
N SER A 26 -5.62 -11.95 -20.65
CA SER A 26 -4.49 -12.84 -20.96
C SER A 26 -3.15 -12.22 -20.57
N THR A 27 -2.93 -10.95 -20.92
CA THR A 27 -1.70 -10.21 -20.60
C THR A 27 -1.55 -10.02 -19.09
N PHE A 28 -2.62 -9.66 -18.39
CA PHE A 28 -2.62 -9.53 -16.93
C PHE A 28 -2.26 -10.85 -16.24
N ASN A 29 -2.84 -11.97 -16.68
CA ASN A 29 -2.52 -13.29 -16.14
C ASN A 29 -1.05 -13.67 -16.39
N LYS A 30 -0.48 -13.28 -17.54
CA LYS A 30 0.96 -13.49 -17.81
C LYS A 30 1.84 -12.67 -16.88
N LEU A 31 1.51 -11.40 -16.66
CA LEU A 31 2.22 -10.53 -15.72
C LEU A 31 2.18 -11.08 -14.30
N LEU A 32 1.01 -11.54 -13.83
CA LEU A 32 0.87 -12.18 -12.52
C LEU A 32 1.72 -13.45 -12.39
N LYS A 33 1.73 -14.32 -13.42
CA LYS A 33 2.59 -15.51 -13.43
C LYS A 33 4.08 -15.15 -13.36
N CYS A 34 4.50 -14.08 -14.02
CA CYS A 34 5.89 -13.61 -13.93
C CYS A 34 6.22 -13.18 -12.51
N LEU A 35 5.34 -12.41 -11.84
CA LEU A 35 5.53 -12.01 -10.45
C LEU A 35 5.56 -13.21 -9.48
N GLN A 36 4.65 -14.17 -9.65
CA GLN A 36 4.62 -15.40 -8.83
C GLN A 36 5.91 -16.22 -8.97
N ASN A 37 6.46 -16.29 -10.18
CA ASN A 37 7.70 -17.00 -10.49
C ASN A 37 8.95 -16.15 -10.27
N GLN A 38 8.82 -14.91 -9.79
CA GLN A 38 9.91 -13.92 -9.66
C GLN A 38 10.69 -13.67 -10.97
N ASP A 39 10.05 -13.86 -12.13
CA ASP A 39 10.61 -13.61 -13.46
C ASP A 39 10.42 -12.12 -13.83
N PHE A 40 11.18 -11.26 -13.16
CA PHE A 40 11.06 -9.81 -13.28
C PHE A 40 11.48 -9.28 -14.67
N ASP A 41 12.48 -9.90 -15.30
CA ASP A 41 12.95 -9.50 -16.63
C ASP A 41 11.85 -9.66 -17.68
N LYS A 42 11.17 -10.80 -17.67
CA LYS A 42 10.03 -11.05 -18.55
C LYS A 42 8.84 -10.18 -18.20
N PHE A 43 8.60 -9.94 -16.91
CA PHE A 43 7.56 -9.02 -16.46
C PHE A 43 7.74 -7.63 -17.09
N PHE A 44 8.93 -7.03 -16.95
CA PHE A 44 9.20 -5.70 -17.52
C PHE A 44 9.17 -5.71 -19.05
N THR A 45 9.68 -6.76 -19.69
CA THR A 45 9.60 -6.93 -21.16
C THR A 45 8.15 -6.91 -21.65
N ILE A 46 7.24 -7.62 -20.97
CA ILE A 46 5.81 -7.63 -21.32
C ILE A 46 5.19 -6.25 -21.06
N LEU A 47 5.48 -5.65 -19.90
CA LEU A 47 4.93 -4.36 -19.48
C LEU A 47 5.33 -3.22 -20.43
N ASP A 48 6.54 -3.28 -20.97
CA ASP A 48 7.09 -2.27 -21.89
C ASP A 48 6.79 -2.51 -23.37
N SER A 49 6.15 -3.63 -23.70
CA SER A 49 5.73 -3.94 -25.06
C SER A 49 4.73 -2.92 -25.62
N LEU A 50 4.80 -2.66 -26.93
CA LEU A 50 3.89 -1.72 -27.62
C LEU A 50 2.42 -2.08 -27.40
N ALA A 51 2.11 -3.37 -27.43
CA ALA A 51 0.75 -3.85 -27.23
C ALA A 51 0.28 -3.58 -25.78
N CYS A 52 1.10 -3.87 -24.76
CA CYS A 52 0.75 -3.52 -23.39
C CYS A 52 0.56 -2.00 -23.25
N LYS A 53 1.43 -1.20 -23.89
CA LYS A 53 1.34 0.25 -23.86
C LYS A 53 0.05 0.79 -24.47
N TYR A 54 -0.45 0.14 -25.52
CA TYR A 54 -1.70 0.49 -26.20
C TYR A 54 -2.94 0.11 -25.37
N PHE A 55 -2.96 -1.09 -24.78
CA PHE A 55 -4.15 -1.60 -24.10
C PHE A 55 -4.29 -1.17 -22.63
N PHE A 56 -3.18 -0.85 -21.97
CA PHE A 56 -3.17 -0.43 -20.56
C PHE A 56 -2.85 1.05 -20.42
N ALA A 57 -3.68 1.75 -19.65
CA ALA A 57 -3.46 3.15 -19.31
C ALA A 57 -2.09 3.32 -18.61
N PRO A 58 -1.39 4.45 -18.84
CA PRO A 58 -0.06 4.70 -18.26
C PRO A 58 -0.01 4.43 -16.75
N PHE A 59 -0.95 4.99 -15.98
CA PHE A 59 -1.02 4.78 -14.54
C PHE A 59 -1.06 3.29 -14.14
N ASN A 60 -1.86 2.47 -14.83
CA ASN A 60 -1.99 1.05 -14.48
C ASN A 60 -0.67 0.32 -14.67
N ARG A 61 0.09 0.66 -15.71
CA ARG A 61 1.40 0.05 -15.96
C ARG A 61 2.43 0.49 -14.93
N GLU A 62 2.48 1.78 -14.62
CA GLU A 62 3.41 2.30 -13.62
C GLU A 62 3.08 1.81 -12.21
N HIS A 63 1.80 1.61 -11.89
CA HIS A 63 1.38 0.96 -10.65
C HIS A 63 1.78 -0.52 -10.59
N MET A 64 1.68 -1.27 -11.70
CA MET A 64 2.19 -2.64 -11.80
C MET A 64 3.71 -2.68 -11.61
N ARG A 65 4.45 -1.73 -12.21
CA ARG A 65 5.89 -1.57 -12.04
C ARG A 65 6.26 -1.30 -10.58
N LEU A 66 5.55 -0.40 -9.91
CA LEU A 66 5.73 -0.11 -8.48
C LEU A 66 5.57 -1.38 -7.65
N ASN A 67 4.51 -2.16 -7.87
CA ASN A 67 4.30 -3.41 -7.12
C ASN A 67 5.41 -4.45 -7.39
N ALA A 68 5.95 -4.51 -8.61
CA ALA A 68 7.09 -5.37 -8.91
C ALA A 68 8.34 -4.94 -8.12
N PHE A 69 8.63 -3.64 -8.03
CA PHE A 69 9.74 -3.14 -7.22
C PHE A 69 9.57 -3.43 -5.73
N PHE A 70 8.34 -3.33 -5.19
CA PHE A 70 8.03 -3.82 -3.85
C PHE A 70 8.35 -5.29 -3.66
N MET A 71 7.98 -6.16 -4.61
CA MET A 71 8.31 -7.59 -4.55
C MET A 71 9.80 -7.89 -4.66
N MET A 72 10.56 -7.04 -5.37
CA MET A 72 12.01 -7.14 -5.47
C MET A 72 12.75 -6.64 -4.22
N GLY A 73 12.07 -5.88 -3.35
CA GLY A 73 12.71 -5.22 -2.20
C GLY A 73 13.69 -4.10 -2.61
N ASP A 74 13.53 -3.52 -3.80
CA ASP A 74 14.43 -2.50 -4.33
C ASP A 74 13.97 -1.09 -3.90
N SER A 75 14.31 -0.69 -2.68
CA SER A 75 13.89 0.60 -2.10
C SER A 75 14.25 1.81 -2.96
N THR A 76 15.37 1.77 -3.69
CA THR A 76 15.76 2.86 -4.60
C THR A 76 14.76 3.01 -5.74
N LYS A 77 14.44 1.91 -6.43
CA LYS A 77 13.45 1.94 -7.52
C LYS A 77 12.04 2.24 -7.03
N ILE A 78 11.68 1.83 -5.81
CA ILE A 78 10.40 2.20 -5.20
C ILE A 78 10.30 3.73 -5.05
N ARG A 79 11.34 4.40 -4.53
CA ARG A 79 11.38 5.86 -4.39
C ARG A 79 11.26 6.57 -5.75
N GLU A 80 12.07 6.17 -6.72
CA GLU A 80 12.02 6.71 -8.08
C GLU A 80 10.63 6.55 -8.71
N GLN A 81 10.00 5.40 -8.51
CA GLN A 81 8.68 5.12 -9.05
C GLN A 81 7.58 5.94 -8.36
N PHE A 82 7.69 6.23 -7.06
CA PHE A 82 6.78 7.15 -6.39
C PHE A 82 6.90 8.56 -6.96
N ASP A 83 8.11 9.07 -7.14
CA ASP A 83 8.34 10.40 -7.73
C ASP A 83 7.76 10.48 -9.14
N LEU A 84 7.93 9.43 -9.95
CA LEU A 84 7.32 9.35 -11.28
C LEU A 84 5.80 9.42 -11.20
N ILE A 85 5.15 8.54 -10.44
CA ILE A 85 3.69 8.41 -10.42
C ILE A 85 3.02 9.65 -9.80
N LEU A 86 3.59 10.21 -8.73
CA LEU A 86 3.00 11.37 -8.05
C LEU A 86 3.02 12.63 -8.92
N ASN A 87 3.96 12.71 -9.87
CA ASN A 87 4.04 13.78 -10.88
C ASN A 87 3.17 13.53 -12.12
N MET A 88 2.55 12.34 -12.27
CA MET A 88 1.61 12.07 -13.35
C MET A 88 0.27 12.79 -13.15
N ARG A 89 -0.42 13.06 -14.26
CA ARG A 89 -1.82 13.49 -14.23
C ARG A 89 -2.73 12.30 -13.93
N ILE A 90 -3.01 12.09 -12.65
CA ILE A 90 -3.86 11.00 -12.12
C ILE A 90 -5.06 11.55 -11.35
N ASN A 91 -6.12 10.75 -11.23
CA ASN A 91 -7.33 11.15 -10.50
C ASN A 91 -7.15 11.05 -8.97
N LYS A 92 -8.08 11.61 -8.19
CA LYS A 92 -8.00 11.62 -6.72
C LYS A 92 -7.86 10.22 -6.10
N LYS A 93 -8.62 9.24 -6.60
CA LYS A 93 -8.57 7.85 -6.09
C LYS A 93 -7.19 7.21 -6.33
N GLN A 94 -6.64 7.38 -7.53
CA GLN A 94 -5.31 6.89 -7.89
C GLN A 94 -4.22 7.60 -7.08
N ARG A 95 -4.37 8.90 -6.86
CA ARG A 95 -3.43 9.68 -6.03
C ARG A 95 -3.44 9.19 -4.59
N LEU A 96 -4.62 8.97 -4.01
CA LEU A 96 -4.75 8.46 -2.64
C LEU A 96 -4.09 7.09 -2.48
N ASP A 97 -4.35 6.16 -3.41
CA ASP A 97 -3.74 4.82 -3.41
C ASP A 97 -2.20 4.87 -3.38
N VAL A 98 -1.62 5.72 -4.23
CA VAL A 98 -0.15 5.89 -4.30
C VAL A 98 0.39 6.60 -3.06
N CYS A 99 -0.28 7.66 -2.58
CA CYS A 99 0.12 8.35 -1.36
C CYS A 99 0.08 7.41 -0.14
N MET A 100 -0.94 6.56 -0.01
CA MET A 100 -1.02 5.58 1.08
C MET A 100 0.17 4.60 1.05
N LYS A 101 0.49 4.04 -0.12
CA LYS A 101 1.66 3.17 -0.28
C LYS A 101 2.97 3.89 0.04
N ALA A 102 3.13 5.13 -0.43
CA ALA A 102 4.31 5.94 -0.17
C ALA A 102 4.46 6.29 1.31
N PHE A 103 3.35 6.65 1.96
CA PHE A 103 3.33 7.00 3.38
C PHE A 103 3.84 5.83 4.23
N TYR A 104 3.25 4.64 4.08
CA TYR A 104 3.69 3.48 4.85
C TYR A 104 5.12 3.03 4.51
N PHE A 105 5.52 3.16 3.25
CA PHE A 105 6.91 2.88 2.85
C PHE A 105 7.90 3.82 3.56
N TYR A 106 7.66 5.12 3.55
CA TYR A 106 8.56 6.09 4.22
C TYR A 106 8.50 6.01 5.76
N VAL A 107 7.36 5.58 6.33
CA VAL A 107 7.26 5.27 7.76
C VAL A 107 8.12 4.05 8.13
N ASP A 108 8.11 2.99 7.31
CA ASP A 108 8.94 1.80 7.58
C ASP A 108 10.44 2.07 7.41
N GLU A 109 10.80 2.94 6.46
CA GLU A 109 12.17 3.45 6.26
C GLU A 109 12.61 4.50 7.30
N GLU A 110 11.73 4.86 8.26
CA GLU A 110 11.94 5.91 9.26
C GLU A 110 12.28 7.31 8.67
N ASP A 111 11.93 7.55 7.40
CA ASP A 111 12.16 8.82 6.71
C ASP A 111 11.07 9.84 7.06
N LYS A 112 11.32 10.61 8.12
CA LYS A 112 10.37 11.61 8.65
C LYS A 112 10.02 12.68 7.65
N VAL A 113 10.99 13.14 6.85
CA VAL A 113 10.79 14.23 5.90
C VAL A 113 9.86 13.77 4.79
N LYS A 114 10.16 12.62 4.17
CA LYS A 114 9.31 12.08 3.10
C LYS A 114 7.95 11.63 3.59
N ALA A 115 7.87 10.98 4.75
CA ALA A 115 6.58 10.61 5.32
C ALA A 115 5.69 11.84 5.56
N LYS A 116 6.25 12.94 6.06
CA LYS A 116 5.51 14.19 6.27
C LYS A 116 5.10 14.84 4.93
N GLU A 117 6.00 14.90 3.95
CA GLU A 117 5.68 15.39 2.60
C GLU A 117 4.49 14.63 1.99
N ILE A 118 4.45 13.31 2.13
CA ILE A 118 3.34 12.50 1.62
C ILE A 118 2.05 12.74 2.43
N LEU A 119 2.14 12.81 3.76
CA LEU A 119 1.00 13.09 4.62
C LEU A 119 0.35 14.44 4.26
N ASP A 120 1.15 15.48 4.03
CA ASP A 120 0.65 16.80 3.61
C ASP A 120 -0.03 16.73 2.23
N ARG A 121 0.47 15.90 1.31
CA ARG A 121 -0.17 15.67 0.00
C ARG A 121 -1.50 14.91 0.11
N MET A 122 -1.74 14.19 1.21
CA MET A 122 -3.02 13.52 1.45
C MET A 122 -4.10 14.52 1.91
N GLN A 123 -3.70 15.67 2.48
CA GLN A 123 -4.62 16.72 2.90
C GLN A 123 -5.49 17.18 1.72
N GLY A 124 -6.82 17.05 1.84
CA GLY A 124 -7.78 17.40 0.79
C GLY A 124 -7.95 16.39 -0.36
N VAL A 125 -7.22 15.26 -0.32
CA VAL A 125 -7.40 14.10 -1.21
C VAL A 125 -8.17 12.98 -0.49
N THR A 126 -7.96 12.84 0.82
CA THR A 126 -8.62 11.85 1.68
C THR A 126 -9.71 12.47 2.55
N ASP A 127 -10.57 11.62 3.14
CA ASP A 127 -11.43 12.03 4.26
C ASP A 127 -10.62 12.28 5.54
N GLU A 128 -11.24 13.01 6.47
CA GLU A 128 -10.63 13.45 7.74
C GLU A 128 -10.21 12.27 8.61
N THR A 129 -11.05 11.24 8.73
CA THR A 129 -10.76 10.05 9.53
C THR A 129 -9.48 9.35 9.07
N LEU A 130 -9.31 9.11 7.77
CA LEU A 130 -8.11 8.46 7.26
C LEU A 130 -6.86 9.35 7.38
N TYR A 131 -7.01 10.67 7.23
CA TYR A 131 -5.91 11.60 7.46
C TYR A 131 -5.44 11.56 8.92
N GLU A 132 -6.36 11.62 9.87
CA GLU A 132 -6.05 11.56 11.30
C GLU A 132 -5.35 10.26 11.69
N GLN A 133 -5.80 9.12 11.14
CA GLN A 133 -5.13 7.83 11.33
C GLN A 133 -3.68 7.86 10.85
N CYS A 134 -3.42 8.38 9.64
CA CYS A 134 -2.05 8.50 9.12
C CYS A 134 -1.22 9.49 9.94
N ASN A 135 -1.80 10.61 10.36
CA ASN A 135 -1.11 11.59 11.20
C ASN A 135 -0.72 10.97 12.56
N LEU A 136 -1.61 10.22 13.19
CA LEU A 136 -1.34 9.51 14.44
C LEU A 136 -0.18 8.51 14.28
N ILE A 137 -0.19 7.73 13.19
CA ILE A 137 0.91 6.78 12.89
C ILE A 137 2.23 7.51 12.74
N TYR A 138 2.25 8.63 12.00
CA TYR A 138 3.43 9.47 11.83
C TYR A 138 3.94 10.01 13.16
N GLU A 139 3.04 10.54 14.00
CA GLU A 139 3.39 11.15 15.28
C GLU A 139 3.92 10.14 16.30
N ILE A 140 3.33 8.96 16.38
CA ILE A 140 3.80 7.90 17.28
C ILE A 140 5.10 7.30 16.76
N LEU A 141 5.14 6.82 15.52
CA LEU A 141 6.27 6.02 15.04
C LEU A 141 7.51 6.88 14.74
N LEU A 142 7.33 8.07 14.15
CA LEU A 142 8.45 8.89 13.69
C LEU A 142 8.77 10.03 14.66
N LEU A 143 7.78 10.64 15.30
CA LEU A 143 8.00 11.71 16.28
C LEU A 143 8.08 11.20 17.73
N LYS A 144 7.78 9.92 17.97
CA LYS A 144 7.80 9.30 19.30
C LYS A 144 6.90 10.01 20.32
N LYS A 145 5.78 10.59 19.85
CA LYS A 145 4.79 11.21 20.73
C LYS A 145 4.06 10.17 21.55
N THR A 146 3.60 10.58 22.73
CA THR A 146 2.92 9.73 23.72
C THR A 146 1.53 10.26 24.08
N ASP A 147 1.05 11.27 23.36
CA ASP A 147 -0.21 11.98 23.64
C ASP A 147 -1.46 11.16 23.30
N TYR A 148 -1.30 9.97 22.71
CA TYR A 148 -2.37 9.14 22.18
C TYR A 148 -2.68 7.91 23.07
N ILE A 149 -2.11 7.83 24.27
CA ILE A 149 -2.31 6.66 25.16
C ILE A 149 -3.79 6.46 25.48
N ASP A 150 -4.49 7.51 25.94
CA ASP A 150 -5.90 7.42 26.35
C ASP A 150 -6.80 7.01 25.18
N VAL A 151 -6.58 7.62 24.01
CA VAL A 151 -7.32 7.32 22.77
C VAL A 151 -7.08 5.86 22.33
N MET A 152 -5.83 5.39 22.38
CA MET A 152 -5.50 4.00 22.05
C MET A 152 -6.11 3.03 23.06
N GLU A 153 -6.14 3.37 24.35
CA GLU A 153 -6.77 2.55 25.39
C GLU A 153 -8.29 2.43 25.21
N GLU A 154 -8.94 3.46 24.68
CA GLU A 154 -10.35 3.38 24.29
C GLU A 154 -10.55 2.47 23.08
N HIS A 155 -9.73 2.63 22.03
CA HIS A 155 -9.81 1.82 20.82
C HIS A 155 -9.58 0.33 21.10
N VAL A 156 -8.60 -0.04 21.93
CA VAL A 156 -8.37 -1.47 22.26
C VAL A 156 -9.52 -2.09 23.05
N LYS A 157 -10.27 -1.31 23.83
CA LYS A 157 -11.46 -1.79 24.57
C LYS A 157 -12.67 -1.98 23.65
N ALA A 158 -12.79 -1.14 22.64
CA ALA A 158 -13.90 -1.16 21.68
C ALA A 158 -13.67 -2.10 20.48
N CYS A 159 -12.44 -2.59 20.28
CA CYS A 159 -12.07 -3.41 19.13
C CYS A 159 -12.03 -4.90 19.49
N GLU A 160 -12.65 -5.73 18.65
CA GLU A 160 -12.61 -7.18 18.77
C GLU A 160 -11.21 -7.74 18.51
N PRO A 161 -10.85 -8.93 19.05
CA PRO A 161 -9.59 -9.60 18.74
C PRO A 161 -9.34 -9.71 17.24
N GLY A 162 -8.17 -9.25 16.79
CA GLY A 162 -7.78 -9.29 15.39
C GLY A 162 -6.69 -8.28 15.07
N PHE A 163 -6.32 -8.20 13.80
CA PHE A 163 -5.19 -7.38 13.33
C PHE A 163 -5.28 -5.92 13.79
N ASP A 164 -6.45 -5.29 13.68
CA ASP A 164 -6.64 -3.88 14.04
C ASP A 164 -6.42 -3.63 15.54
N ARG A 165 -6.99 -4.49 16.41
CA ARG A 165 -6.73 -4.44 17.86
C ARG A 165 -5.25 -4.66 18.17
N GLY A 166 -4.63 -5.59 17.45
CA GLY A 166 -3.21 -5.85 17.55
C GLY A 166 -2.35 -4.62 17.21
N MET A 167 -2.71 -3.88 16.16
CA MET A 167 -2.05 -2.63 15.78
C MET A 167 -2.23 -1.53 16.83
N PHE A 168 -3.42 -1.37 17.40
CA PHE A 168 -3.63 -0.43 18.50
C PHE A 168 -2.79 -0.78 19.73
N HIS A 169 -2.73 -2.06 20.13
CA HIS A 169 -1.85 -2.50 21.20
C HIS A 169 -0.37 -2.30 20.88
N TYR A 170 0.05 -2.48 19.63
CA TYR A 170 1.43 -2.22 19.22
C TYR A 170 1.79 -0.74 19.34
N LEU A 171 0.93 0.17 18.87
CA LEU A 171 1.13 1.62 19.00
C LEU A 171 1.12 2.06 20.47
N LEU A 172 0.21 1.50 21.28
CA LEU A 172 0.16 1.76 22.72
C LEU A 172 1.43 1.28 23.44
N ALA A 173 1.94 0.11 23.08
CA ALA A 173 3.20 -0.40 23.61
C ALA A 173 4.38 0.52 23.30
N LEU A 174 4.46 1.06 22.08
CA LEU A 174 5.51 2.01 21.70
C LEU A 174 5.46 3.28 22.53
N GLN A 175 4.28 3.85 22.75
CA GLN A 175 4.13 5.03 23.59
C GLN A 175 4.58 4.76 25.04
N TYR A 176 4.19 3.61 25.61
CA TYR A 176 4.67 3.21 26.93
C TYR A 176 6.18 2.94 26.96
N SER A 177 6.76 2.47 25.86
CA SER A 177 8.20 2.31 25.70
C SER A 177 8.93 3.65 25.81
N TYR A 178 8.40 4.69 25.15
CA TYR A 178 8.96 6.05 25.14
C TYR A 178 8.86 6.73 26.51
N LEU A 179 7.91 6.32 27.36
CA LEU A 179 7.79 6.74 28.76
C LEU A 179 8.54 5.82 29.75
N ASP A 180 9.33 4.86 29.26
CA ASP A 180 10.02 3.84 30.07
C ASP A 180 9.11 2.99 30.99
N GLN A 181 7.82 2.89 30.68
CA GLN A 181 6.84 2.08 31.41
C GLN A 181 6.87 0.62 30.98
N LYS A 182 8.00 -0.07 31.25
CA LYS A 182 8.29 -1.43 30.73
C LYS A 182 7.22 -2.48 31.03
N LYS A 183 6.56 -2.39 32.18
CA LYS A 183 5.49 -3.34 32.55
C LYS A 183 4.30 -3.24 31.60
N LYS A 184 3.79 -2.02 31.37
CA LYS A 184 2.64 -1.78 30.49
C LYS A 184 2.99 -2.03 29.02
N GLU A 185 4.18 -1.62 28.61
CA GLU A 185 4.70 -1.94 27.28
C GLU A 185 4.67 -3.46 27.02
N MET A 186 5.23 -4.26 27.94
CA MET A 186 5.27 -5.72 27.78
C MET A 186 3.89 -6.38 27.79
N GLU A 187 2.94 -5.83 28.54
CA GLU A 187 1.54 -6.29 28.53
C GLU A 187 0.93 -6.13 27.14
N HIS A 188 1.03 -4.93 26.56
CA HIS A 188 0.47 -4.66 25.24
C HIS A 188 1.23 -5.37 24.11
N LEU A 189 2.56 -5.51 24.17
CA LEU A 189 3.32 -6.27 23.17
C LEU A 189 2.88 -7.75 23.10
N ARG A 190 2.50 -8.35 24.23
CA ARG A 190 2.02 -9.75 24.25
C ARG A 190 0.66 -9.90 23.57
N ILE A 191 -0.25 -8.96 23.79
CA ILE A 191 -1.56 -8.96 23.12
C ILE A 191 -1.38 -8.69 21.63
N ALA A 192 -0.61 -7.66 21.28
CA ALA A 192 -0.29 -7.31 19.89
C ALA A 192 0.31 -8.50 19.12
N LYS A 193 1.24 -9.24 19.75
CA LYS A 193 1.81 -10.46 19.17
C LYS A 193 0.76 -11.54 18.91
N THR A 194 -0.19 -11.71 19.83
CA THR A 194 -1.21 -12.75 19.74
C THR A 194 -2.19 -12.44 18.60
N ASP A 195 -2.62 -11.18 18.53
CA ASP A 195 -3.61 -10.71 17.55
C ASP A 195 -3.04 -10.57 16.13
N MET A 196 -1.72 -10.35 16.01
CA MET A 196 -1.03 -10.19 14.72
C MET A 196 -0.10 -11.35 14.40
N LYS A 197 -0.40 -12.55 14.92
CA LYS A 197 0.35 -13.76 14.60
C LYS A 197 0.36 -14.02 13.09
N ASP A 198 1.47 -14.56 12.59
CA ASP A 198 1.68 -14.92 11.18
C ASP A 198 1.70 -13.70 10.24
N THR A 199 1.91 -12.49 10.80
CA THR A 199 2.14 -11.25 10.05
C THR A 199 3.59 -10.78 10.15
N PRO A 200 4.07 -9.89 9.25
CA PRO A 200 5.40 -9.28 9.39
C PRO A 200 5.62 -8.56 10.74
N TYR A 201 4.54 -8.04 11.36
CA TYR A 201 4.61 -7.37 12.65
C TYR A 201 4.97 -8.31 13.80
N GLU A 202 4.63 -9.61 13.71
CA GLU A 202 5.02 -10.59 14.72
C GLU A 202 6.56 -10.62 14.89
N THR A 203 7.30 -10.56 13.78
CA THR A 203 8.77 -10.54 13.80
C THR A 203 9.29 -9.26 14.44
N LYS A 204 8.70 -8.11 14.13
CA LYS A 204 9.08 -6.80 14.72
C LYS A 204 8.84 -6.79 16.23
N ILE A 205 7.68 -7.27 16.67
CA ILE A 205 7.33 -7.39 18.09
C ILE A 205 8.24 -8.37 18.82
N ASN A 206 8.52 -9.53 18.23
CA ASN A 206 9.44 -10.51 18.81
C ASN A 206 10.84 -9.93 19.03
N LYS A 207 11.35 -9.10 18.11
CA LYS A 207 12.62 -8.40 18.29
C LYS A 207 12.57 -7.40 19.45
N MET A 208 11.49 -6.63 19.59
CA MET A 208 11.31 -5.69 20.71
C MET A 208 11.22 -6.39 22.07
N ILE A 209 10.60 -7.57 22.12
CA ILE A 209 10.50 -8.38 23.34
C ILE A 209 11.87 -8.98 23.72
N LYS A 210 12.65 -9.46 22.73
CA LYS A 210 13.94 -10.14 22.95
C LYS A 210 15.13 -9.18 23.13
N GLY A 211 15.04 -7.96 22.61
CA GLY A 211 16.09 -6.94 22.68
C GLY A 211 16.19 -6.22 24.04
N LYS A 212 15.62 -6.82 25.08
CA LYS A 212 15.60 -6.35 26.47
C LYS A 212 15.98 -7.48 27.40
#